data_AF-A0A1W9N6S5-F1
#
_entry.id   AF-A0A1W9N6S5-F1
#
_cell.length_a   1.000
_cell.length_b   1.000
_cell.length_c   1.000
_cell.angle_alpha   90.00
_cell.angle_beta   90.00
_cell.angle_gamma   90.00
#
_symmetry.space_group_name_H-M   'P 1'
#
loop_
_entity.id
_entity.type
_entity.pdbx_description
1 polymer ?
#
loop_
_entity_poly.entity_id
_entity_poly.type
_entity_poly.pdbx_seq_one_letter_code
_entity_poly.pdbx_strand_id
1 'polypeptide(L)'
;MLAVSAAPPPRTGRVTLDTTALYAKDGQKWGLGSSAAAALLLCRFLLDTPESPPPREDIIAAALHTHRHFQNGLGSGYDIYTSAHGGAGLFTGGETPSWQPISPPSGIQCYLLRGPAPVSSARAVQRYTQWTGRARSSLLTEMDERVLHLSTLLTSGAPSAEVLSEFAALGTLGALIGDAIGVPARPLLPEGLGSDIPAGRRPGAAVKCLGAGDELALLLYQNGALTSGELALLDNLVKEGRAKREN
;
A
#
# COMPACT_ATOMS: atom_id res chain seq x y z
N MET A 1 -19.66 39.89 -11.36
CA MET A 1 -18.47 40.41 -10.66
C MET A 1 -18.23 39.50 -9.46
N LEU A 2 -17.35 38.50 -9.60
CA LEU A 2 -17.05 37.55 -8.51
C LEU A 2 -16.19 38.28 -7.48
N ALA A 3 -16.70 38.41 -6.25
CA ALA A 3 -15.96 38.97 -5.14
C ALA A 3 -14.75 38.07 -4.87
N VAL A 4 -13.55 38.60 -5.08
CA VAL A 4 -12.32 37.97 -4.61
C VAL A 4 -12.35 38.08 -3.09
N SER A 5 -12.72 36.98 -2.42
CA SER A 5 -12.63 36.89 -0.97
C SER A 5 -11.19 37.19 -0.55
N ALA A 6 -11.02 38.12 0.39
CA ALA A 6 -9.71 38.46 0.93
C ALA A 6 -9.05 37.18 1.47
N ALA A 7 -7.77 36.97 1.13
CA ALA A 7 -7.01 35.86 1.67
C ALA A 7 -7.05 35.90 3.21
N PRO A 8 -7.28 34.77 3.89
CA PRO A 8 -7.31 34.75 5.35
C PRO A 8 -5.98 35.27 5.91
N PRO A 9 -6.00 35.96 7.07
CA PRO A 9 -4.78 36.49 7.66
C PRO A 9 -3.76 35.38 7.93
N PRO A 10 -2.46 35.65 7.76
CA PRO A 10 -1.42 34.64 7.95
C PRO A 10 -1.47 34.10 9.38
N ARG A 11 -1.68 32.78 9.50
CA ARG A 11 -1.58 32.09 10.79
C ARG A 11 -0.12 32.01 11.18
N THR A 12 0.26 32.64 12.28
CA THR A 12 1.59 32.48 12.88
C THR A 12 1.52 31.46 14.00
N GLY A 13 2.46 30.52 14.03
CA GLY A 13 2.45 29.46 15.04
C GLY A 13 3.43 28.34 14.73
N ARG A 14 3.54 27.41 15.68
CA ARG A 14 4.28 26.16 15.52
C ARG A 14 3.30 25.03 15.27
N VAL A 15 3.48 24.29 14.18
CA VAL A 15 2.74 23.07 13.90
C VAL A 15 3.59 21.88 14.29
N THR A 16 3.02 20.95 15.05
CA THR A 16 3.66 19.65 15.35
C THR A 16 2.84 18.57 14.67
N LEU A 17 3.49 17.76 13.84
CA LEU A 17 2.87 16.66 13.13
C LEU A 17 3.46 15.35 13.65
N ASP A 18 2.62 14.52 14.26
CA ASP A 18 3.01 13.24 14.85
C ASP A 18 2.63 12.10 13.90
N THR A 19 3.64 11.36 13.42
CA THR A 19 3.47 10.14 12.61
C THR A 19 4.07 8.90 13.28
N THR A 20 4.41 8.98 14.58
CA THR A 20 5.09 7.92 15.33
C THR A 20 4.37 6.57 15.28
N ALA A 21 3.04 6.57 15.17
CA ALA A 21 2.22 5.37 14.98
C ALA A 21 2.56 4.56 13.71
N LEU A 22 3.19 5.18 12.72
CA LEU A 22 3.60 4.58 11.44
C LEU A 22 5.05 4.07 11.46
N TYR A 23 5.69 4.08 12.64
CA TYR A 23 7.03 3.57 12.89
C TYR A 23 6.97 2.35 13.81
N ALA A 24 7.95 1.46 13.67
CA ALA A 24 8.19 0.37 14.60
C ALA A 24 8.82 0.90 15.88
N LYS A 25 8.82 0.07 16.94
CA LYS A 25 9.38 0.43 18.26
C LYS A 25 10.87 0.78 18.20
N ASP A 26 11.59 0.26 17.20
CA ASP A 26 13.00 0.55 16.93
C ASP A 26 13.21 1.87 16.15
N GLY A 27 12.14 2.62 15.87
CA GLY A 27 12.19 3.90 15.16
C GLY A 27 12.26 3.77 13.64
N GLN A 28 12.20 2.55 13.07
CA GLN A 28 12.17 2.37 11.62
C GLN A 28 10.74 2.56 11.06
N LYS A 29 10.63 3.07 9.83
CA LYS A 29 9.33 3.21 9.16
C LYS A 29 8.76 1.83 8.79
N TRP A 30 7.45 1.67 8.91
CA TRP A 30 6.75 0.46 8.43
C TRP A 30 6.51 0.42 6.92
N GLY A 31 6.78 1.50 6.19
CA GLY A 31 6.41 1.60 4.77
C GLY A 31 4.92 1.90 4.52
N LEU A 32 4.16 2.30 5.55
CA LEU A 32 2.71 2.57 5.46
C LEU A 32 2.34 3.96 4.91
N GLY A 33 3.20 4.58 4.10
CA GLY A 33 2.89 5.88 3.51
C GLY A 33 2.93 7.08 4.48
N SER A 34 3.81 7.06 5.49
CA SER A 34 3.92 8.16 6.49
C SER A 34 4.05 9.57 5.92
N SER A 35 4.74 9.74 4.79
CA SER A 35 4.82 11.06 4.11
C SER A 35 3.50 11.50 3.49
N ALA A 36 2.70 10.56 2.99
CA ALA A 36 1.42 10.87 2.39
C ALA A 36 0.40 11.25 3.46
N ALA A 37 0.36 10.49 4.56
CA ALA A 37 -0.43 10.84 5.74
C ALA A 37 -0.05 12.23 6.30
N ALA A 38 1.24 12.52 6.40
CA ALA A 38 1.72 13.83 6.83
C ALA A 38 1.28 14.97 5.90
N ALA A 39 1.41 14.80 4.58
CA ALA A 39 0.97 15.78 3.61
C ALA A 39 -0.55 16.04 3.71
N LEU A 40 -1.34 14.98 3.83
CA LEU A 40 -2.79 15.07 3.98
C LEU A 40 -3.19 15.81 5.27
N LEU A 41 -2.60 15.45 6.42
CA LEU A 41 -2.87 16.09 7.70
C LEU A 41 -2.48 17.56 7.69
N LEU A 42 -1.35 17.91 7.10
CA LEU A 42 -0.89 19.29 6.98
C LEU A 42 -1.82 20.11 6.08
N CYS A 43 -2.18 19.58 4.90
CA CYS A 43 -3.12 20.26 4.00
C CYS A 43 -4.51 20.41 4.65
N ARG A 44 -4.99 19.39 5.36
CA ARG A 44 -6.22 19.50 6.14
C ARG A 44 -6.11 20.64 7.14
N PHE A 45 -5.07 20.67 7.97
CA PHE A 45 -4.87 21.72 8.98
C PHE A 45 -4.79 23.13 8.40
N LEU A 46 -4.06 23.30 7.29
CA LEU A 46 -3.86 24.62 6.68
C LEU A 46 -5.12 25.14 5.98
N LEU A 47 -5.91 24.25 5.38
CA LEU A 47 -7.12 24.62 4.65
C LEU A 47 -8.36 24.65 5.56
N ASP A 48 -8.33 23.99 6.73
CA ASP A 48 -9.46 24.02 7.67
C ASP A 48 -9.66 25.45 8.20
N THR A 49 -10.81 26.03 7.85
CA THR A 49 -11.30 27.27 8.43
C THR A 49 -12.61 26.98 9.17
N PRO A 50 -12.75 27.39 10.46
CA PRO A 50 -13.95 27.11 11.25
C PRO A 50 -15.25 27.57 10.58
N GLU A 51 -15.18 28.64 9.79
CA GLU A 51 -16.32 29.28 9.16
C GLU A 51 -16.72 28.62 7.83
N SER A 52 -15.78 27.96 7.15
CA SER A 52 -15.99 27.31 5.86
C SER A 52 -14.99 26.17 5.65
N PRO A 53 -15.27 24.96 6.17
CA PRO A 53 -14.38 23.83 5.94
C PRO A 53 -14.36 23.50 4.44
N PRO A 54 -13.18 23.32 3.84
CA PRO A 54 -13.06 23.03 2.42
C PRO A 54 -13.66 21.64 2.11
N PRO A 55 -14.17 21.43 0.88
CA PRO A 55 -14.47 20.11 0.37
C PRO A 55 -13.30 19.14 0.58
N ARG A 56 -13.62 17.88 0.86
CA ARG A 56 -12.60 16.84 1.11
C ARG A 56 -11.73 16.62 -0.13
N GLU A 57 -12.32 16.75 -1.30
CA GLU A 57 -11.69 16.62 -2.61
C GLU A 57 -10.61 17.68 -2.81
N ASP A 58 -10.84 18.92 -2.34
CA ASP A 58 -9.87 20.02 -2.42
C ASP A 58 -8.66 19.75 -1.52
N ILE A 59 -8.88 19.16 -0.34
CA ILE A 59 -7.80 18.75 0.57
C ILE A 59 -6.97 17.64 -0.06
N ILE A 60 -7.62 16.63 -0.67
CA ILE A 60 -6.94 15.52 -1.36
C ILE A 60 -6.12 16.06 -2.53
N ALA A 61 -6.68 16.96 -3.34
CA ALA A 61 -6.00 17.56 -4.48
C ALA A 61 -4.78 18.38 -4.03
N ALA A 62 -4.92 19.19 -2.98
CA ALA A 62 -3.81 19.95 -2.41
C ALA A 62 -2.70 19.04 -1.84
N ALA A 63 -3.08 17.99 -1.12
CA ALA A 63 -2.14 17.01 -0.57
C ALA A 63 -1.41 16.25 -1.67
N LEU A 64 -2.12 15.82 -2.72
CA LEU A 64 -1.55 15.14 -3.88
C LEU A 64 -0.54 16.03 -4.61
N HIS A 65 -0.90 17.28 -4.90
CA HIS A 65 -0.01 18.23 -5.56
C HIS A 65 1.23 18.48 -4.71
N THR A 66 1.06 18.79 -3.43
CA THR A 66 2.18 19.05 -2.50
C THR A 66 3.10 17.83 -2.39
N HIS A 67 2.53 16.63 -2.26
CA HIS A 67 3.30 15.39 -2.16
C HIS A 67 4.07 15.07 -3.44
N ARG A 68 3.43 15.19 -4.61
CA ARG A 68 4.12 15.06 -5.91
C ARG A 68 5.24 16.08 -6.08
N HIS A 69 5.00 17.34 -5.72
CA HIS A 69 6.02 18.38 -5.79
C HIS A 69 7.25 18.01 -4.93
N PHE A 70 7.02 17.56 -3.69
CA PHE A 70 8.09 17.09 -2.81
C PHE A 70 8.84 15.86 -3.34
N GLN A 71 8.16 15.01 -4.11
CA GLN A 71 8.73 13.81 -4.75
C GLN A 71 9.29 14.09 -6.16
N ASN A 72 9.49 15.35 -6.55
CA ASN A 72 9.96 15.74 -7.90
C ASN A 72 9.04 15.22 -9.04
N GLY A 73 7.73 15.24 -8.81
CA GLY A 73 6.72 14.75 -9.75
C GLY A 73 6.55 13.22 -9.76
N LEU A 74 7.33 12.48 -8.95
CA LEU A 74 7.23 11.03 -8.85
C LEU A 74 6.14 10.60 -7.86
N GLY A 75 5.55 9.43 -8.10
CA GLY A 75 4.51 8.84 -7.25
C GLY A 75 3.13 8.87 -7.90
N SER A 76 2.45 7.73 -7.87
CA SER A 76 1.14 7.61 -8.52
C SER A 76 0.06 8.41 -7.79
N GLY A 77 0.22 8.61 -6.48
CA GLY A 77 -0.76 9.27 -5.60
C GLY A 77 -1.62 8.30 -4.80
N TYR A 78 -1.44 6.98 -4.97
CA TYR A 78 -2.27 5.97 -4.29
C TYR A 78 -2.21 6.14 -2.77
N ASP A 79 -1.03 6.41 -2.20
CA ASP A 79 -0.79 6.60 -0.77
C ASP A 79 -1.66 7.73 -0.17
N ILE A 80 -1.83 8.82 -0.94
CA ILE A 80 -2.63 9.98 -0.56
C ILE A 80 -4.11 9.59 -0.54
N TYR A 81 -4.58 8.92 -1.59
CA TYR A 81 -5.98 8.48 -1.68
C TYR A 81 -6.31 7.44 -0.62
N THR A 82 -5.45 6.44 -0.40
CA THR A 82 -5.63 5.46 0.68
C THR A 82 -5.66 6.14 2.04
N SER A 83 -4.76 7.09 2.31
CA SER A 83 -4.75 7.85 3.58
C SER A 83 -6.01 8.70 3.77
N ALA A 84 -6.54 9.25 2.68
CA ALA A 84 -7.72 10.12 2.75
C ALA A 84 -9.02 9.33 2.91
N HIS A 85 -9.16 8.22 2.20
CA HIS A 85 -10.39 7.42 2.16
C HIS A 85 -10.49 6.40 3.28
N GLY A 86 -9.35 5.90 3.78
CA GLY A 86 -9.35 4.73 4.65
C GLY A 86 -9.93 3.50 3.95
N GLY A 87 -10.02 2.39 4.70
CA GLY A 87 -10.55 1.13 4.16
C GLY A 87 -9.77 0.63 2.93
N ALA A 88 -10.48 -0.04 2.03
CA ALA A 88 -9.94 -0.57 0.78
C ALA A 88 -10.62 0.09 -0.43
N GLY A 89 -9.88 0.22 -1.54
CA GLY A 89 -10.41 0.77 -2.78
C GLY A 89 -9.54 0.45 -3.99
N LEU A 90 -10.17 0.52 -5.17
CA LEU A 90 -9.49 0.50 -6.45
C LEU A 90 -9.03 1.91 -6.77
N PHE A 91 -7.72 2.06 -7.01
CA PHE A 91 -7.09 3.32 -7.34
C PHE A 91 -6.64 3.32 -8.80
N THR A 92 -7.02 4.36 -9.53
CA THR A 92 -6.47 4.64 -10.86
C THR A 92 -5.62 5.89 -10.78
N GLY A 93 -4.35 5.77 -11.17
CA GLY A 93 -3.40 6.88 -11.21
C GLY A 93 -3.58 7.79 -12.43
N GLY A 94 -2.68 8.75 -12.59
CA GLY A 94 -2.66 9.69 -13.72
C GLY A 94 -2.80 11.15 -13.30
N GLU A 95 -3.07 12.01 -14.27
CA GLU A 95 -3.31 13.44 -14.05
C GLU A 95 -4.56 13.68 -13.20
N THR A 96 -5.60 12.88 -13.43
CA THR A 96 -6.88 12.92 -12.72
C THR A 96 -7.13 11.57 -12.03
N PRO A 97 -6.57 11.33 -10.84
CA PRO A 97 -6.72 10.04 -10.18
C PRO A 97 -8.14 9.81 -9.68
N SER A 98 -8.54 8.54 -9.61
CA SER A 98 -9.85 8.13 -9.10
C SER A 98 -9.75 7.05 -8.04
N TRP A 99 -10.80 6.97 -7.20
CA TRP A 99 -10.92 6.00 -6.13
C TRP A 99 -12.32 5.42 -6.10
N GLN A 100 -12.41 4.10 -6.16
CA GLN A 100 -13.65 3.35 -5.97
C GLN A 100 -13.52 2.52 -4.69
N PRO A 101 -14.28 2.83 -3.62
CA PRO A 101 -14.28 2.01 -2.42
C PRO A 101 -14.70 0.56 -2.73
N ILE A 102 -14.05 -0.39 -2.08
CA ILE A 102 -14.42 -1.80 -2.14
C ILE A 102 -14.53 -2.37 -0.73
N SER A 103 -15.38 -3.38 -0.58
CA SER A 103 -15.41 -4.20 0.63
C SER A 103 -14.41 -5.34 0.46
N PRO A 104 -13.46 -5.55 1.39
CA PRO A 104 -12.65 -6.75 1.41
C PRO A 104 -13.53 -8.02 1.42
N PRO A 105 -13.12 -9.12 0.76
CA PRO A 105 -13.87 -10.36 0.80
C PRO A 105 -14.03 -10.87 2.24
N SER A 106 -15.21 -11.38 2.56
CA SER A 106 -15.51 -11.88 3.89
C SER A 106 -14.64 -13.08 4.27
N GLY A 107 -14.32 -13.19 5.55
CA GLY A 107 -13.54 -14.31 6.08
C GLY A 107 -12.06 -14.33 5.70
N ILE A 108 -11.53 -13.25 5.10
CA ILE A 108 -10.09 -13.03 4.94
C ILE A 108 -9.57 -12.26 6.17
N GLN A 109 -8.55 -12.81 6.80
CA GLN A 109 -7.74 -12.14 7.81
C GLN A 109 -6.38 -11.77 7.22
N CYS A 110 -5.66 -10.82 7.84
CA CYS A 110 -4.34 -10.49 7.36
C CYS A 110 -3.30 -10.15 8.43
N TYR A 111 -2.05 -10.37 8.06
CA TYR A 111 -0.87 -9.88 8.76
C TYR A 111 -0.01 -9.05 7.80
N LEU A 112 0.52 -7.96 8.33
CA LEU A 112 1.64 -7.24 7.72
C LEU A 112 2.93 -7.75 8.34
N LEU A 113 3.81 -8.30 7.52
CA LEU A 113 5.09 -8.88 7.92
C LEU A 113 6.21 -7.93 7.50
N ARG A 114 7.05 -7.52 8.45
CA ARG A 114 8.17 -6.63 8.17
C ARG A 114 9.30 -7.39 7.50
N GLY A 115 9.84 -6.80 6.43
CA GLY A 115 11.04 -7.27 5.76
C GLY A 115 12.31 -7.06 6.58
N PRO A 116 13.45 -7.60 6.10
CA PRO A 116 14.72 -7.52 6.81
C PRO A 116 15.37 -6.14 6.73
N ALA A 117 15.08 -5.38 5.67
CA ALA A 117 15.74 -4.11 5.37
C ALA A 117 14.80 -3.13 4.67
N PRO A 118 15.00 -1.81 4.87
CA PRO A 118 14.31 -0.79 4.08
C PRO A 118 14.68 -0.86 2.60
N VAL A 119 13.72 -0.61 1.71
CA VAL A 119 13.94 -0.50 0.27
C VAL A 119 13.81 0.96 -0.17
N SER A 120 14.76 1.44 -0.98
CA SER A 120 14.65 2.78 -1.56
C SER A 120 13.66 2.78 -2.72
N SER A 121 12.43 3.25 -2.48
CA SER A 121 11.39 3.37 -3.52
C SER A 121 11.86 4.19 -4.71
N ALA A 122 12.60 5.29 -4.48
CA ALA A 122 13.15 6.11 -5.56
C ALA A 122 14.11 5.32 -6.47
N ARG A 123 15.03 4.55 -5.88
CA ARG A 123 15.98 3.71 -6.65
C ARG A 123 15.26 2.56 -7.35
N ALA A 124 14.26 1.97 -6.70
CA ALA A 124 13.45 0.91 -7.31
C ALA A 124 12.67 1.44 -8.52
N VAL A 125 12.00 2.59 -8.39
CA VAL A 125 11.32 3.27 -9.51
C VAL A 125 12.29 3.62 -10.63
N GLN A 126 13.49 4.14 -10.30
CA GLN A 126 14.51 4.44 -11.32
C GLN A 126 14.94 3.19 -12.10
N ARG A 127 15.19 2.07 -11.39
CA ARG A 127 15.55 0.80 -12.04
C ARG A 127 14.40 0.25 -12.87
N TYR A 128 13.18 0.37 -12.35
CA TYR A 128 11.96 0.03 -13.08
C TYR A 128 11.80 0.87 -14.34
N THR A 129 12.05 2.18 -14.34
CA THR A 129 11.91 3.01 -15.55
C THR A 129 13.00 2.74 -16.58
N GLN A 130 14.20 2.33 -16.14
CA GLN A 130 15.33 1.98 -17.01
C GLN A 130 15.22 0.57 -17.61
N TRP A 131 14.44 -0.32 -17.00
CA TRP A 131 14.22 -1.67 -17.52
C TRP A 131 13.50 -1.61 -18.87
N THR A 132 13.99 -2.30 -19.90
CA THR A 132 13.40 -2.26 -21.25
C THR A 132 13.51 -3.64 -21.91
N GLY A 133 12.85 -3.82 -23.07
CA GLY A 133 12.95 -5.04 -23.88
C GLY A 133 11.69 -5.93 -23.83
N ARG A 134 11.70 -7.01 -24.62
CA ARG A 134 10.51 -7.87 -24.82
C ARG A 134 10.01 -8.55 -23.54
N ALA A 135 10.94 -9.01 -22.69
CA ALA A 135 10.60 -9.64 -21.41
C ALA A 135 9.80 -8.70 -20.49
N ARG A 136 10.12 -7.39 -20.52
CA ARG A 136 9.33 -6.36 -19.83
C ARG A 136 7.91 -6.32 -20.37
N SER A 137 7.74 -6.17 -21.68
CA SER A 137 6.42 -6.03 -22.29
C SER A 137 5.51 -7.21 -21.94
N SER A 138 6.01 -8.45 -22.07
CA SER A 138 5.23 -9.64 -21.73
C SER A 138 4.84 -9.71 -20.25
N LEU A 139 5.76 -9.43 -19.32
CA LEU A 139 5.47 -9.45 -17.89
C LEU A 139 4.50 -8.34 -17.47
N LEU A 140 4.60 -7.15 -18.06
CA LEU A 140 3.68 -6.04 -17.75
C LEU A 140 2.28 -6.30 -18.31
N THR A 141 2.17 -6.86 -19.51
CA THR A 141 0.85 -7.28 -20.03
C THR A 141 0.19 -8.31 -19.13
N GLU A 142 0.93 -9.34 -18.67
CA GLU A 142 0.37 -10.32 -17.74
C GLU A 142 -0.02 -9.68 -16.40
N MET A 143 0.82 -8.78 -15.87
CA MET A 143 0.51 -8.04 -14.64
C MET A 143 -0.77 -7.21 -14.79
N ASP A 144 -0.93 -6.48 -15.89
CA ASP A 144 -2.10 -5.65 -16.15
C ASP A 144 -3.38 -6.49 -16.26
N GLU A 145 -3.33 -7.61 -16.99
CA GLU A 145 -4.43 -8.56 -17.11
C GLU A 145 -4.85 -9.12 -15.74
N ARG A 146 -3.88 -9.49 -14.90
CA ARG A 146 -4.14 -10.03 -13.55
C ARG A 146 -4.66 -8.98 -12.57
N VAL A 147 -4.14 -7.75 -12.62
CA VAL A 147 -4.64 -6.64 -11.80
C VAL A 147 -6.09 -6.32 -12.17
N LEU A 148 -6.41 -6.32 -13.47
CA LEU A 148 -7.78 -6.14 -13.95
C LEU A 148 -8.68 -7.28 -13.47
N HIS A 149 -8.23 -8.54 -13.61
CA HIS A 149 -8.98 -9.70 -13.15
C HIS A 149 -9.25 -9.66 -11.64
N LEU A 150 -8.23 -9.38 -10.83
CA LEU A 150 -8.38 -9.22 -9.37
C LEU A 150 -9.39 -8.10 -9.04
N SER A 151 -9.33 -6.99 -9.76
CA SER A 151 -10.27 -5.87 -9.58
C SER A 151 -11.73 -6.29 -9.85
N THR A 152 -11.94 -7.12 -10.88
CA THR A 152 -13.26 -7.72 -11.18
C THR A 152 -13.70 -8.69 -10.09
N LEU A 153 -12.81 -9.54 -9.57
CA LEU A 153 -13.12 -10.46 -8.47
C LEU A 153 -13.56 -9.70 -7.21
N LEU A 154 -12.80 -8.65 -6.84
CA LEU A 154 -13.07 -7.81 -5.67
C LEU A 154 -14.39 -7.03 -5.77
N THR A 155 -14.78 -6.61 -6.98
CA THR A 155 -16.01 -5.82 -7.20
C THR A 155 -17.26 -6.67 -7.44
N SER A 156 -17.09 -7.91 -7.92
CA SER A 156 -18.20 -8.85 -8.11
C SER A 156 -18.58 -9.65 -6.86
N GLY A 157 -17.77 -9.57 -5.79
CA GLY A 157 -17.97 -10.36 -4.58
C GLY A 157 -17.60 -11.83 -4.76
N ALA A 158 -16.58 -12.10 -5.57
CA ALA A 158 -16.09 -13.46 -5.83
C ALA A 158 -15.64 -14.17 -4.54
N PRO A 159 -15.63 -15.52 -4.53
CA PRO A 159 -15.11 -16.30 -3.41
C PRO A 159 -13.68 -15.91 -3.03
N SER A 160 -13.41 -15.84 -1.72
CA SER A 160 -12.10 -15.49 -1.18
C SER A 160 -10.96 -16.37 -1.71
N ALA A 161 -11.24 -17.64 -2.05
CA ALA A 161 -10.25 -18.54 -2.65
C ALA A 161 -9.75 -18.05 -4.02
N GLU A 162 -10.63 -17.51 -4.87
CA GLU A 162 -10.26 -16.97 -6.19
C GLU A 162 -9.43 -15.70 -6.03
N VAL A 163 -9.84 -14.81 -5.12
CA VAL A 163 -9.09 -13.60 -4.77
C VAL A 163 -7.69 -13.93 -4.27
N LEU A 164 -7.56 -14.92 -3.37
CA LEU A 164 -6.26 -15.34 -2.83
C LEU A 164 -5.37 -15.99 -3.89
N SER A 165 -5.95 -16.77 -4.81
CA SER A 165 -5.22 -17.35 -5.94
C SER A 165 -4.63 -16.25 -6.84
N GLU A 166 -5.45 -15.26 -7.23
CA GLU A 166 -4.99 -14.15 -8.07
C GLU A 166 -3.97 -13.27 -7.33
N PHE A 167 -4.16 -13.06 -6.03
CA PHE A 167 -3.21 -12.34 -5.18
C PHE A 167 -1.84 -13.03 -5.11
N ALA A 168 -1.81 -14.37 -5.01
CA ALA A 168 -0.57 -15.15 -5.04
C ALA A 168 0.13 -15.08 -6.42
N ALA A 169 -0.64 -15.12 -7.51
CA ALA A 169 -0.11 -14.96 -8.86
C ALA A 169 0.55 -13.57 -9.06
N LEU A 170 -0.11 -12.51 -8.60
CA LEU A 170 0.47 -11.15 -8.58
C LEU A 170 1.73 -11.07 -7.69
N GLY A 171 1.77 -11.81 -6.58
CA GLY A 171 2.98 -11.94 -5.76
C GLY A 171 4.16 -12.55 -6.53
N THR A 172 3.89 -13.58 -7.33
CA THR A 172 4.89 -14.22 -8.20
C THR A 172 5.39 -13.27 -9.28
N LEU A 173 4.49 -12.57 -9.97
CA LEU A 173 4.88 -11.57 -10.97
C LEU A 173 5.68 -10.42 -10.36
N GLY A 174 5.29 -9.92 -9.18
CA GLY A 174 6.04 -8.91 -8.46
C GLY A 174 7.47 -9.34 -8.15
N ALA A 175 7.66 -10.59 -7.73
CA ALA A 175 8.99 -11.17 -7.51
C ALA A 175 9.82 -11.25 -8.82
N LEU A 176 9.20 -11.64 -9.93
CA LEU A 176 9.88 -11.70 -11.24
C LEU A 176 10.31 -10.30 -11.73
N ILE A 177 9.47 -9.28 -11.53
CA ILE A 177 9.85 -7.89 -11.82
C ILE A 177 11.02 -7.48 -10.92
N GLY A 178 10.95 -7.77 -9.63
CA GLY A 178 12.03 -7.51 -8.68
C GLY A 178 13.36 -8.10 -9.11
N ASP A 179 13.37 -9.38 -9.47
CA ASP A 179 14.56 -10.07 -9.99
C ASP A 179 15.10 -9.39 -11.26
N ALA A 180 14.22 -9.00 -12.19
CA ALA A 180 14.59 -8.36 -13.45
C ALA A 180 15.21 -6.97 -13.25
N ILE A 181 14.79 -6.21 -12.23
CA ILE A 181 15.30 -4.87 -11.93
C ILE A 181 16.35 -4.85 -10.80
N GLY A 182 16.69 -6.02 -10.25
CA GLY A 182 17.63 -6.19 -9.15
C GLY A 182 17.17 -5.59 -7.83
N VAL A 183 15.86 -5.55 -7.57
CA VAL A 183 15.24 -5.08 -6.32
C VAL A 183 14.57 -6.27 -5.64
N PRO A 184 14.93 -6.60 -4.38
CA PRO A 184 14.29 -7.69 -3.64
C PRO A 184 12.78 -7.47 -3.54
N ALA A 185 11.99 -8.45 -3.97
CA ALA A 185 10.53 -8.39 -3.97
C ALA A 185 9.87 -9.74 -3.61
N ARG A 186 10.64 -10.65 -2.99
CA ARG A 186 10.14 -11.95 -2.53
C ARG A 186 9.82 -11.88 -1.04
N PRO A 187 8.62 -12.29 -0.59
CA PRO A 187 8.28 -12.29 0.82
C PRO A 187 9.21 -13.22 1.60
N LEU A 188 9.86 -12.69 2.64
CA LEU A 188 10.64 -13.49 3.58
C LEU A 188 9.73 -13.89 4.74
N LEU A 189 9.30 -15.15 4.73
CA LEU A 189 8.48 -15.72 5.78
C LEU A 189 9.35 -16.20 6.95
N PRO A 190 8.86 -16.11 8.21
CA PRO A 190 9.55 -16.68 9.35
C PRO A 190 9.64 -18.21 9.22
N GLU A 191 10.71 -18.77 9.77
CA GLU A 191 10.86 -20.23 9.86
C GLU A 191 9.67 -20.82 10.64
N GLY A 192 9.12 -21.92 10.12
CA GLY A 192 7.91 -22.56 10.66
C GLY A 192 6.61 -22.12 9.99
N LEU A 193 6.63 -21.07 9.14
CA LEU A 193 5.50 -20.75 8.26
C LEU A 193 5.66 -21.47 6.92
N GLY A 194 4.58 -22.11 6.43
CA GLY A 194 4.62 -22.97 5.25
C GLY A 194 5.26 -22.33 4.01
N SER A 195 6.30 -22.97 3.46
CA SER A 195 6.97 -22.56 2.22
C SER A 195 6.10 -22.73 0.97
N ASP A 196 4.94 -23.37 1.11
CA ASP A 196 3.92 -23.49 0.10
C ASP A 196 3.05 -22.23 -0.05
N ILE A 197 2.98 -21.35 0.96
CA ILE A 197 2.25 -20.07 0.90
C ILE A 197 2.84 -19.11 -0.14
N PRO A 198 4.14 -18.75 -0.14
CA PRO A 198 4.71 -17.83 -1.13
C PRO A 198 4.77 -18.46 -2.53
N ALA A 199 4.67 -19.78 -2.63
CA ALA A 199 4.54 -20.49 -3.89
C ALA A 199 3.09 -20.49 -4.43
N GLY A 200 2.12 -19.92 -3.70
CA GLY A 200 0.70 -19.96 -4.08
C GLY A 200 0.09 -21.36 -4.05
N ARG A 201 0.69 -22.29 -3.30
CA ARG A 201 0.26 -23.71 -3.24
C ARG A 201 -0.57 -24.04 -2.00
N ARG A 202 -0.67 -23.14 -1.02
CA ARG A 202 -1.53 -23.30 0.16
C ARG A 202 -2.95 -22.82 -0.15
N PRO A 203 -3.97 -23.69 -0.21
CA PRO A 203 -5.34 -23.25 -0.35
C PRO A 203 -5.73 -22.35 0.84
N GLY A 204 -6.37 -21.21 0.54
CA GLY A 204 -6.84 -20.29 1.56
C GLY A 204 -5.76 -19.43 2.22
N ALA A 205 -4.51 -19.41 1.73
CA ALA A 205 -3.50 -18.45 2.17
C ALA A 205 -2.61 -17.97 1.01
N ALA A 206 -2.30 -16.68 0.98
CA ALA A 206 -1.45 -16.07 -0.03
C ALA A 206 -0.64 -14.92 0.56
N VAL A 207 0.55 -14.67 0.01
CA VAL A 207 1.42 -13.58 0.45
C VAL A 207 2.05 -12.88 -0.73
N LYS A 208 2.18 -11.55 -0.64
CA LYS A 208 2.98 -10.74 -1.56
C LYS A 208 3.65 -9.59 -0.84
N CYS A 209 4.73 -9.08 -1.42
CA CYS A 209 5.32 -7.83 -0.98
C CYS A 209 4.43 -6.63 -1.34
N LEU A 210 4.47 -5.58 -0.52
CA LEU A 210 3.76 -4.31 -0.71
C LEU A 210 4.77 -3.21 -1.04
N GLY A 211 4.41 -2.35 -2.00
CA GLY A 211 5.27 -1.25 -2.41
C GLY A 211 6.40 -1.68 -3.34
N ALA A 212 7.57 -1.08 -3.17
CA ALA A 212 8.67 -1.14 -4.13
C ALA A 212 9.59 -2.36 -3.99
N GLY A 213 9.48 -3.12 -2.90
CA GLY A 213 10.31 -4.29 -2.64
C GLY A 213 9.81 -5.08 -1.44
N ASP A 214 10.71 -5.83 -0.80
CA ASP A 214 10.40 -6.77 0.29
C ASP A 214 10.39 -6.16 1.70
N GLU A 215 10.33 -4.83 1.82
CA GLU A 215 10.30 -4.12 3.10
C GLU A 215 9.05 -4.44 3.94
N LEU A 216 7.95 -4.78 3.28
CA LEU A 216 6.67 -5.13 3.89
C LEU A 216 5.98 -6.18 3.03
N ALA A 217 5.43 -7.22 3.64
CA ALA A 217 4.61 -8.22 2.97
C ALA A 217 3.22 -8.29 3.61
N LEU A 218 2.21 -8.51 2.78
CA LEU A 218 0.84 -8.76 3.21
C LEU A 218 0.55 -10.24 3.06
N LEU A 219 0.34 -10.90 4.19
CA LEU A 219 -0.17 -12.27 4.28
C LEU A 219 -1.68 -12.20 4.45
N LEU A 220 -2.43 -12.76 3.50
CA LEU A 220 -3.87 -12.94 3.56
C LEU A 220 -4.19 -14.42 3.79
N TYR A 221 -5.17 -14.72 4.64
CA TYR A 221 -5.57 -16.10 4.89
C TYR A 221 -7.03 -16.24 5.32
N GLN A 222 -7.61 -17.40 5.07
CA GLN A 222 -8.92 -17.82 5.57
C GLN A 222 -8.78 -18.64 6.85
N ASN A 223 -9.84 -18.68 7.65
CA ASN A 223 -9.91 -19.56 8.82
C ASN A 223 -9.60 -21.02 8.45
N GLY A 224 -8.69 -21.64 9.19
CA GLY A 224 -8.25 -23.02 8.96
C GLY A 224 -7.14 -23.20 7.92
N ALA A 225 -6.75 -22.16 7.17
CA ALA A 225 -5.63 -22.25 6.22
C ALA A 225 -4.26 -22.29 6.90
N LEU A 226 -4.16 -21.67 8.08
CA LEU A 226 -2.98 -21.68 8.95
C LEU A 226 -3.22 -22.58 10.15
N THR A 227 -2.20 -23.33 10.55
CA THR A 227 -2.21 -24.16 11.76
C THR A 227 -2.18 -23.29 13.02
N SER A 228 -2.57 -23.85 14.17
CA SER A 228 -2.47 -23.16 15.46
C SER A 228 -1.02 -22.76 15.80
N GLY A 229 -0.03 -23.56 15.39
CA GLY A 229 1.39 -23.24 15.57
C GLY A 229 1.82 -22.04 14.72
N GLU A 230 1.41 -21.98 13.46
CA GLU A 230 1.68 -20.84 12.56
C GLU A 230 1.02 -19.56 13.07
N LEU A 231 -0.22 -19.64 13.57
CA LEU A 231 -0.90 -18.49 14.17
C LEU A 231 -0.19 -18.00 15.44
N ALA A 232 0.21 -18.90 16.33
CA ALA A 232 0.96 -18.55 17.53
C ALA A 232 2.33 -17.91 17.20
N LEU A 233 3.00 -18.37 16.15
CA LEU A 233 4.23 -17.77 15.63
C LEU A 233 3.99 -16.33 15.16
N LEU A 234 2.94 -16.09 14.36
CA LEU A 234 2.58 -14.76 13.87
C LEU A 234 2.20 -13.81 15.02
N ASP A 235 1.43 -14.28 16.00
CA ASP A 235 1.07 -13.50 17.18
C ASP A 235 2.32 -13.13 18.02
N ASN A 236 3.33 -14.00 18.09
CA ASN A 236 4.60 -13.67 18.74
C ASN A 236 5.37 -12.60 17.96
N LEU A 237 5.40 -12.65 16.63
CA LEU A 237 6.00 -11.59 15.81
C LEU A 237 5.29 -10.23 16.00
N VAL A 238 3.98 -10.22 16.22
CA VAL A 238 3.25 -8.99 16.57
C VAL A 238 3.75 -8.43 17.90
N LYS A 239 3.92 -9.27 18.93
CA LYS A 239 4.45 -8.84 20.25
C LYS A 239 5.87 -8.26 20.13
N GLU A 240 6.70 -8.88 19.29
CA GLU A 240 8.06 -8.42 18.96
C GLU A 240 8.10 -7.14 18.11
N GLY A 241 6.96 -6.68 17.57
CA GLY A 241 6.91 -5.52 16.67
C GLY A 241 7.48 -5.80 15.28
N ARG A 242 7.52 -7.07 14.87
CA ARG A 242 7.97 -7.55 13.55
C ARG A 242 6.81 -7.88 12.61
N ALA A 243 5.60 -7.93 13.15
CA ALA A 243 4.36 -7.99 12.37
C ALA A 243 3.30 -7.04 12.93
N LYS A 244 2.27 -6.74 12.13
CA LYS A 244 1.00 -6.15 12.58
C LYS A 244 -0.15 -7.06 12.15
N ARG A 245 -1.18 -7.14 12.98
CA ARG A 245 -2.45 -7.79 12.64
C ARG A 245 -3.47 -6.70 12.35
N GLU A 246 -4.10 -6.77 11.19
CA GLU A 246 -5.26 -5.92 10.88
C GLU A 246 -6.51 -6.79 11.06
N ASN A 247 -7.51 -6.25 11.77
CA ASN A 247 -8.77 -6.93 12.04
C ASN A 247 -9.84 -6.52 11.04
#